data_AF-A0A1Z9PJ35-F1
#
_entry.id   AF-A0A1Z9PJ35-F1
#
_cell.length_a   1.000
_cell.length_b   1.000
_cell.length_c   1.000
_cell.angle_alpha   90.00
_cell.angle_beta   90.00
_cell.angle_gamma   90.00
#
_symmetry.space_group_name_H-M   'P 1'
#
loop_
_entity.id
_entity.type
_entity.pdbx_description
1 polymer ?
#
loop_
_entity_poly.entity_id
_entity_poly.type
_entity_poly.pdbx_seq_one_letter_code
_entity_poly.pdbx_strand_id
1 'polypeptide(L)'
;MRKLLFLTLLSTSFLISSEETISRWMSDYFKRIHDHIGNENYEKAQYELEMGNNNYFRGGRTYEAALLYQLYGQFYAVQSQYTSAVPWFEKALATEKMPRIGAQEVRFQLAQTYFMIGKYENVISLLDEFIRVGERYKYPVSARVNLLMSYSHGRLEQYEPSYFHIKQANNKSDKPQLDWIEYAFSLAMKLENLDDAEDLGTRLLFLEPNKKKYWNQVSALYFAKEFELDSLSALELAYENDTLNKESDYLLLAKYYLYQKSPLKSVMVINDGIKKNLIEENEENLKLLSSSYFYSRDLDNGIKILVKAEKISDDPELSFRLGTYAFDSEKYELAISSFNIAKKRGWNDIPGRIELITGISYFELDNVEKARSNLLLATNFDDTKDTAEGWLSYINQF
;
A
#
# COMPACT_ATOMS: atom_id res chain seq x y z
N MET A 1 -11.13 -5.02 16.64
CA MET A 1 -10.56 -5.40 15.33
C MET A 1 -10.09 -6.86 15.26
N ARG A 2 -9.34 -7.41 16.23
CA ARG A 2 -8.87 -8.82 16.23
C ARG A 2 -9.97 -9.90 16.15
N LYS A 3 -11.16 -9.69 16.74
CA LYS A 3 -12.29 -10.65 16.67
C LYS A 3 -13.07 -10.60 15.35
N LEU A 4 -13.14 -9.43 14.68
CA LEU A 4 -13.94 -9.26 13.44
C LEU A 4 -13.27 -9.87 12.21
N LEU A 5 -11.94 -9.90 12.15
CA LEU A 5 -11.17 -10.49 11.03
C LEU A 5 -11.26 -12.03 10.99
N PHE A 6 -11.59 -12.69 12.11
CA PHE A 6 -11.63 -14.16 12.22
C PHE A 6 -13.02 -14.75 12.02
N LEU A 7 -14.09 -14.02 12.37
CA LEU A 7 -15.48 -14.48 12.14
C LEU A 7 -15.80 -14.66 10.65
N THR A 8 -15.15 -13.91 9.76
CA THR A 8 -15.29 -14.08 8.30
C THR A 8 -14.46 -15.23 7.72
N LEU A 9 -13.51 -15.81 8.47
CA LEU A 9 -12.64 -16.90 8.02
C LEU A 9 -13.12 -18.30 8.44
N LEU A 10 -14.13 -18.38 9.32
CA LEU A 10 -14.66 -19.63 9.88
C LEU A 10 -16.05 -20.01 9.34
N SER A 11 -16.60 -19.26 8.37
CA SER A 11 -17.81 -19.65 7.66
C SER A 11 -17.51 -20.84 6.74
N THR A 12 -17.39 -22.03 7.34
CA THR A 12 -17.26 -23.29 6.63
C THR A 12 -18.64 -23.90 6.53
N SER A 13 -19.18 -23.94 5.31
CA SER A 13 -20.31 -24.81 5.01
C SER A 13 -19.90 -26.26 5.23
N PHE A 14 -20.71 -27.03 5.97
CA PHE A 14 -20.53 -28.47 6.14
C PHE A 14 -20.70 -29.16 4.76
N LEU A 15 -19.61 -29.30 4.00
CA LEU A 15 -19.62 -29.97 2.71
C LEU A 15 -19.29 -31.45 2.91
N ILE A 16 -20.33 -32.29 2.88
CA ILE A 16 -20.17 -33.74 2.78
C ILE A 16 -19.75 -34.03 1.33
N SER A 17 -18.50 -34.45 1.13
CA SER A 17 -17.99 -34.91 -0.17
C SER A 17 -18.68 -36.22 -0.57
N SER A 18 -18.93 -36.42 -1.88
CA SER A 18 -19.64 -37.56 -2.43
C SER A 18 -18.86 -38.89 -2.44
N GLU A 19 -17.61 -38.93 -1.97
CA GLU A 19 -16.77 -40.14 -2.02
C GLU A 19 -17.09 -41.18 -0.93
N GLU A 20 -17.62 -40.78 0.24
CA GLU A 20 -18.16 -41.69 1.27
C GLU A 20 -19.39 -41.06 1.95
N THR A 21 -20.54 -41.73 1.90
CA THR A 21 -21.80 -41.23 2.48
C THR A 21 -22.04 -41.81 3.87
N ILE A 22 -22.24 -40.95 4.87
CA ILE A 22 -22.72 -41.34 6.21
C ILE A 22 -24.24 -41.55 6.22
N SER A 23 -24.75 -42.27 7.22
CA SER A 23 -26.21 -42.43 7.37
C SER A 23 -26.92 -41.10 7.63
N ARG A 24 -28.20 -40.99 7.25
CA ARG A 24 -29.02 -39.79 7.51
C ARG A 24 -29.02 -39.41 8.99
N TRP A 25 -29.16 -40.40 9.86
CA TRP A 25 -29.11 -40.18 11.31
C TRP A 25 -27.78 -39.56 11.74
N MET A 26 -26.66 -40.04 11.19
CA MET A 26 -25.33 -39.52 11.51
C MET A 26 -25.14 -38.10 10.98
N SER A 27 -25.65 -37.81 9.78
CA SER A 27 -25.66 -36.45 9.23
C SER A 27 -26.44 -35.50 10.14
N ASP A 28 -27.62 -35.91 10.61
CA ASP A 28 -28.44 -35.11 11.55
C ASP A 28 -27.73 -34.95 12.89
N TYR A 29 -26.98 -35.97 13.35
CA TYR A 29 -26.17 -35.94 14.56
C TYR A 29 -25.09 -34.86 14.51
N PHE A 30 -24.24 -34.88 13.48
CA PHE A 30 -23.18 -33.89 13.31
C PHE A 30 -23.72 -32.48 13.07
N LYS A 31 -24.84 -32.35 12.34
CA LYS A 31 -25.49 -31.07 12.14
C LYS A 31 -25.93 -30.43 13.47
N ARG A 32 -26.52 -31.20 14.39
CA ARG A 32 -26.89 -30.66 15.72
C ARG A 32 -25.69 -30.16 16.51
N ILE A 33 -24.58 -30.90 16.48
CA ILE A 33 -23.34 -30.47 17.15
C ILE A 33 -22.86 -29.15 16.55
N HIS A 34 -22.79 -29.08 15.21
CA HIS A 34 -22.39 -27.87 14.50
C HIS A 34 -23.32 -26.68 14.81
N ASP A 35 -24.63 -26.89 14.83
CA ASP A 35 -25.62 -25.86 15.19
C ASP A 35 -25.45 -25.41 16.64
N HIS A 36 -25.13 -26.31 17.58
CA HIS A 36 -24.83 -25.93 18.97
C HIS A 36 -23.56 -25.09 19.06
N ILE A 37 -22.51 -25.45 18.33
CA ILE A 37 -21.27 -24.67 18.26
C ILE A 37 -21.56 -23.26 17.68
N GLY A 38 -22.25 -23.18 16.55
CA GLY A 38 -22.54 -21.92 15.87
C GLY A 38 -23.47 -20.98 16.64
N ASN A 39 -24.38 -21.53 17.45
CA ASN A 39 -25.26 -20.77 18.35
C ASN A 39 -24.65 -20.55 19.74
N GLU A 40 -23.34 -20.79 19.91
CA GLU A 40 -22.61 -20.64 21.19
C GLU A 40 -23.19 -21.46 22.37
N ASN A 41 -23.96 -22.51 22.09
CA ASN A 41 -24.51 -23.43 23.09
C ASN A 41 -23.45 -24.47 23.50
N TYR A 42 -22.33 -24.00 24.04
CA TYR A 42 -21.13 -24.82 24.26
C TYR A 42 -21.35 -26.03 25.17
N GLU A 43 -22.21 -25.91 26.20
CA GLU A 43 -22.55 -27.06 27.07
C GLU A 43 -23.20 -28.20 26.29
N LYS A 44 -24.18 -27.89 25.42
CA LYS A 44 -24.87 -28.89 24.60
C LYS A 44 -23.96 -29.46 23.52
N ALA A 45 -23.12 -28.61 22.90
CA ALA A 45 -22.11 -29.06 21.95
C ALA A 45 -21.13 -30.05 22.59
N GLN A 46 -20.61 -29.71 23.78
CA GLN A 46 -19.69 -30.56 24.52
C GLN A 46 -20.34 -31.89 24.92
N TYR A 47 -21.56 -31.87 25.45
CA TYR A 47 -22.30 -33.08 25.80
C TYR A 47 -22.45 -34.03 24.62
N GLU A 48 -22.88 -33.53 23.45
CA GLU A 48 -23.03 -34.34 22.24
C GLU A 48 -21.67 -34.82 21.71
N LEU A 49 -20.63 -33.98 21.72
CA LEU A 49 -19.28 -34.39 21.35
C LEU A 49 -18.76 -35.55 22.21
N GLU A 50 -18.93 -35.45 23.54
CA GLU A 50 -18.52 -36.49 24.50
C GLU A 50 -19.32 -37.77 24.33
N MET A 51 -20.64 -37.67 24.17
CA MET A 51 -21.51 -38.81 23.87
C MET A 51 -21.07 -39.53 22.59
N GLY A 52 -20.74 -38.78 21.54
CA GLY A 52 -20.22 -39.32 20.29
C GLY A 52 -18.93 -40.09 20.46
N ASN A 53 -17.92 -39.46 21.08
CA ASN A 53 -16.60 -40.05 21.27
C ASN A 53 -16.65 -41.27 22.19
N ASN A 54 -17.49 -41.20 23.23
CA ASN A 54 -17.59 -42.23 24.23
C ASN A 54 -18.52 -43.36 23.84
N ASN A 55 -19.49 -43.22 22.93
CA ASN A 55 -20.48 -44.30 22.69
C ASN A 55 -20.50 -44.80 21.25
N TYR A 56 -20.26 -43.93 20.27
CA TYR A 56 -20.44 -44.27 18.85
C TYR A 56 -19.11 -44.52 18.12
N PHE A 57 -18.02 -43.89 18.55
CA PHE A 57 -16.73 -43.95 17.84
C PHE A 57 -15.58 -44.47 18.69
N ARG A 58 -15.89 -45.33 19.67
CA ARG A 58 -14.90 -46.04 20.49
C ARG A 58 -13.94 -46.81 19.58
N GLY A 59 -12.71 -46.31 19.44
CA GLY A 59 -11.67 -46.89 18.60
C GLY A 59 -11.13 -45.97 17.50
N GLY A 60 -11.84 -44.89 17.15
CA GLY A 60 -11.28 -43.75 16.41
C GLY A 60 -10.83 -44.00 14.96
N ARG A 61 -11.15 -45.16 14.36
CA ARG A 61 -10.63 -45.60 13.05
C ARG A 61 -11.66 -45.53 11.92
N THR A 62 -12.80 -44.86 12.11
CA THR A 62 -13.85 -44.72 11.09
C THR A 62 -13.90 -43.30 10.54
N TYR A 63 -14.54 -43.12 9.39
CA TYR A 63 -14.77 -41.80 8.80
C TYR A 63 -15.59 -40.90 9.74
N GLU A 64 -16.62 -41.44 10.38
CA GLU A 64 -17.45 -40.71 11.34
C GLU A 64 -16.67 -40.29 12.59
N ALA A 65 -15.73 -41.13 13.05
CA ALA A 65 -14.83 -40.75 14.14
C ALA A 65 -13.98 -39.52 13.76
N ALA A 66 -13.48 -39.49 12.52
CA ALA A 66 -12.71 -38.38 12.01
C ALA A 66 -13.56 -37.08 11.97
N LEU A 67 -14.81 -37.17 11.49
CA LEU A 67 -15.74 -36.04 11.48
C LEU A 67 -16.03 -35.51 12.90
N LEU A 68 -16.17 -36.40 13.89
CA LEU A 68 -16.35 -35.98 15.27
C LEU A 68 -15.10 -35.25 15.81
N TYR A 69 -13.90 -35.76 15.53
CA TYR A 69 -12.65 -35.12 15.95
C TYR A 69 -12.47 -33.73 15.32
N GLN A 70 -12.88 -33.56 14.07
CA GLN A 70 -12.96 -32.24 13.43
C GLN A 70 -13.89 -31.30 14.20
N LEU A 71 -15.10 -31.75 14.58
CA LEU A 71 -16.05 -30.94 15.35
C LEU A 71 -15.50 -30.57 16.75
N TYR A 72 -14.74 -31.46 17.39
CA TYR A 72 -14.04 -31.15 18.63
C TYR A 72 -12.99 -30.04 18.45
N GLY A 73 -12.17 -30.15 17.40
CA GLY A 73 -11.19 -29.11 17.08
C GLY A 73 -11.87 -27.76 16.85
N GLN A 74 -12.97 -27.75 16.08
CA GLN A 74 -13.78 -26.56 15.85
C GLN A 74 -14.33 -25.99 17.16
N PHE A 75 -14.97 -26.80 18.00
CA PHE A 75 -15.52 -26.41 19.29
C PHE A 75 -14.51 -25.64 20.16
N TYR A 76 -13.28 -26.14 20.27
CA TYR A 76 -12.23 -25.44 21.01
C TYR A 76 -11.73 -24.18 20.29
N ALA A 77 -11.57 -24.25 18.96
CA ALA A 77 -11.06 -23.14 18.15
C ALA A 77 -11.98 -21.90 18.18
N VAL A 78 -13.31 -22.06 18.07
CA VAL A 78 -14.24 -20.90 18.15
C VAL A 78 -14.22 -20.23 19.53
N GLN A 79 -13.92 -20.99 20.58
CA GLN A 79 -13.72 -20.46 21.93
C GLN A 79 -12.31 -19.87 22.14
N SER A 80 -11.52 -19.73 21.07
CA SER A 80 -10.12 -19.28 21.12
C SER A 80 -9.19 -20.17 21.98
N GLN A 81 -9.60 -21.40 22.26
CA GLN A 81 -8.82 -22.40 23.00
C GLN A 81 -7.94 -23.20 22.03
N TYR A 82 -7.06 -22.50 21.29
CA TYR A 82 -6.30 -23.09 20.18
C TYR A 82 -5.39 -24.24 20.61
N THR A 83 -4.72 -24.14 21.77
CA THR A 83 -3.89 -25.23 22.32
C THR A 83 -4.70 -26.50 22.55
N SER A 84 -5.96 -26.38 23.00
CA SER A 84 -6.85 -27.52 23.20
C SER A 84 -7.39 -28.06 21.87
N ALA A 85 -7.52 -27.23 20.84
CA ALA A 85 -8.03 -27.63 19.52
C ALA A 85 -7.05 -28.47 18.69
N VAL A 86 -5.74 -28.15 18.75
CA VAL A 86 -4.67 -28.84 18.01
C VAL A 86 -4.77 -30.38 18.08
N PRO A 87 -4.78 -31.03 19.27
CA PRO A 87 -4.74 -32.49 19.34
C PRO A 87 -5.97 -33.14 18.69
N TRP A 88 -7.12 -32.45 18.65
CA TRP A 88 -8.33 -32.98 18.01
C TRP A 88 -8.24 -32.95 16.49
N PHE A 89 -7.75 -31.86 15.91
CA PHE A 89 -7.52 -31.80 14.46
C PHE A 89 -6.41 -32.76 14.01
N GLU A 90 -5.35 -32.93 14.80
CA GLU A 90 -4.32 -33.96 14.52
C GLU A 90 -4.90 -35.37 14.55
N LYS A 91 -5.71 -35.67 15.58
CA LYS A 91 -6.40 -36.96 15.70
C LYS A 91 -7.34 -37.22 14.52
N ALA A 92 -8.03 -36.19 14.04
CA ALA A 92 -8.89 -36.26 12.86
C ALA A 92 -8.12 -36.67 11.60
N LEU A 93 -6.96 -36.04 11.34
CA LEU A 93 -6.10 -36.37 10.19
C LEU A 93 -5.44 -37.74 10.31
N ALA A 94 -5.00 -38.12 11.52
CA ALA A 94 -4.34 -39.40 11.79
C ALA A 94 -5.24 -40.63 11.57
N THR A 95 -6.56 -40.43 11.41
CA THR A 95 -7.47 -41.53 11.05
C THR A 95 -7.25 -42.05 9.63
N GLU A 96 -6.75 -41.20 8.72
CA GLU A 96 -6.64 -41.48 7.27
C GLU A 96 -7.96 -41.95 6.62
N LYS A 97 -9.10 -41.73 7.27
CA LYS A 97 -10.44 -42.13 6.80
C LYS A 97 -11.24 -41.01 6.17
N MET A 98 -10.77 -39.77 6.28
CA MET A 98 -11.47 -38.65 5.64
C MET A 98 -11.36 -38.73 4.12
N PRO A 99 -12.45 -38.49 3.38
CA PRO A 99 -12.39 -38.16 1.96
C PRO A 99 -11.35 -37.06 1.75
N ARG A 100 -10.64 -37.11 0.63
CA ARG A 100 -9.46 -36.27 0.40
C ARG A 100 -9.75 -34.77 0.63
N ILE A 101 -10.90 -34.31 0.17
CA ILE A 101 -11.37 -32.92 0.34
C ILE A 101 -11.63 -32.59 1.81
N GLY A 102 -12.27 -33.50 2.56
CA GLY A 102 -12.50 -33.33 3.99
C GLY A 102 -11.18 -33.28 4.79
N ALA A 103 -10.23 -34.14 4.45
CA ALA A 103 -8.89 -34.10 5.04
C ALA A 103 -8.16 -32.78 4.77
N GLN A 104 -8.30 -32.21 3.57
CA GLN A 104 -7.76 -30.88 3.26
C GLN A 104 -8.36 -29.79 4.16
N GLU A 105 -9.67 -29.80 4.36
CA GLU A 105 -10.34 -28.82 5.21
C GLU A 105 -9.84 -28.89 6.66
N VAL A 106 -9.74 -30.09 7.24
CA VAL A 106 -9.17 -30.27 8.59
C VAL A 106 -7.73 -29.82 8.67
N ARG A 107 -6.92 -30.12 7.65
CA ARG A 107 -5.52 -29.68 7.58
C ARG A 107 -5.40 -28.16 7.60
N PHE A 108 -6.29 -27.47 6.90
CA PHE A 108 -6.33 -26.01 6.91
C PHE A 108 -6.75 -25.46 8.29
N GLN A 109 -7.75 -26.06 8.94
CA GLN A 109 -8.18 -25.66 10.29
C GLN A 109 -7.07 -25.90 11.35
N LEU A 110 -6.34 -27.00 11.23
CA LEU A 110 -5.16 -27.27 12.07
C LEU A 110 -4.07 -26.22 11.84
N ALA A 111 -3.78 -25.89 10.58
CA ALA A 111 -2.80 -24.86 10.22
C ALA A 111 -3.18 -23.48 10.80
N GLN A 112 -4.45 -23.07 10.71
CA GLN A 112 -4.93 -21.84 11.33
C GLN A 112 -4.74 -21.87 12.86
N THR A 113 -5.02 -23.02 13.48
CA THR A 113 -4.85 -23.20 14.93
C THR A 113 -3.38 -23.09 15.34
N TYR A 114 -2.48 -23.72 14.58
CA TYR A 114 -1.03 -23.61 14.80
C TYR A 114 -0.51 -22.18 14.66
N PHE A 115 -1.02 -21.44 13.67
CA PHE A 115 -0.68 -20.03 13.49
C PHE A 115 -1.06 -19.19 14.72
N MET A 116 -2.24 -19.44 15.31
CA MET A 116 -2.72 -18.69 16.47
C MET A 116 -1.89 -18.91 17.73
N ILE A 117 -1.21 -20.05 17.86
CA ILE A 117 -0.29 -20.34 18.97
C ILE A 117 1.18 -20.09 18.61
N GLY A 118 1.46 -19.44 17.47
CA GLY A 118 2.80 -19.03 17.06
C GLY A 118 3.70 -20.16 16.56
N LYS A 119 3.14 -21.29 16.15
CA LYS A 119 3.87 -22.47 15.64
C LYS A 119 3.99 -22.42 14.12
N TYR A 120 4.65 -21.40 13.59
CA TYR A 120 4.63 -21.07 12.15
C TYR A 120 5.23 -22.16 11.26
N GLU A 121 6.27 -22.87 11.72
CA GLU A 121 6.88 -23.98 11.01
C GLU A 121 5.90 -25.16 10.83
N ASN A 122 5.06 -25.42 11.84
CA ASN A 122 4.01 -26.43 11.74
C ASN A 122 2.94 -26.02 10.72
N VAL A 123 2.61 -24.72 10.64
CA VAL A 123 1.69 -24.20 9.63
C VAL A 123 2.26 -24.46 8.23
N ILE A 124 3.53 -24.14 8.01
CA ILE A 124 4.22 -24.31 6.72
C ILE A 124 4.22 -25.78 6.29
N SER A 125 4.67 -26.68 7.17
CA SER A 125 4.71 -28.12 6.90
C SER A 125 3.33 -28.68 6.51
N LEU A 126 2.28 -28.27 7.22
CA LEU A 126 0.91 -28.70 6.92
C LEU A 126 0.42 -28.16 5.59
N LEU A 127 0.62 -26.87 5.28
CA LEU A 127 0.10 -26.32 4.04
C LEU A 127 0.94 -26.70 2.81
N ASP A 128 2.22 -27.03 2.97
CA ASP A 128 3.01 -27.69 1.92
C ASP A 128 2.39 -29.05 1.55
N GLU A 129 1.98 -29.84 2.55
CA GLU A 129 1.26 -31.08 2.30
C GLU A 129 -0.11 -30.81 1.67
N PHE A 130 -0.81 -29.75 2.09
CA PHE A 130 -2.05 -29.32 1.48
C PHE A 130 -1.88 -29.06 -0.02
N ILE A 131 -0.87 -28.28 -0.39
CA ILE A 131 -0.57 -27.92 -1.78
C ILE A 131 -0.17 -29.17 -2.58
N ARG A 132 0.72 -30.04 -2.08
CA ARG A 132 1.11 -31.29 -2.75
C ARG A 132 -0.07 -32.20 -3.06
N VAL A 133 -1.02 -32.32 -2.13
CA VAL A 133 -2.25 -33.10 -2.36
C VAL A 133 -3.13 -32.38 -3.38
N GLY A 134 -3.28 -31.07 -3.28
CA GLY A 134 -4.02 -30.26 -4.24
C GLY A 134 -3.51 -30.42 -5.67
N GLU A 135 -2.19 -30.36 -5.89
CA GLU A 135 -1.56 -30.54 -7.19
C GLU A 135 -1.77 -31.95 -7.75
N ARG A 136 -1.53 -32.98 -6.93
CA ARG A 136 -1.69 -34.39 -7.31
C ARG A 136 -3.09 -34.69 -7.83
N TYR A 137 -4.11 -34.13 -7.18
CA TYR A 137 -5.53 -34.40 -7.49
C TYR A 137 -6.23 -33.25 -8.19
N LYS A 138 -5.51 -32.20 -8.60
CA LYS A 138 -6.03 -31.01 -9.28
C LYS A 138 -7.11 -30.28 -8.48
N TYR A 139 -7.00 -30.24 -7.15
CA TYR A 139 -7.86 -29.41 -6.32
C TYR A 139 -7.38 -27.96 -6.30
N PRO A 140 -8.30 -26.99 -6.36
CA PRO A 140 -7.92 -25.59 -6.32
C PRO A 140 -7.34 -25.24 -4.94
N VAL A 141 -6.11 -24.74 -4.93
CA VAL A 141 -5.57 -24.05 -3.74
C VAL A 141 -6.22 -22.67 -3.68
N SER A 142 -6.89 -22.34 -2.58
CA SER A 142 -7.60 -21.07 -2.41
C SER A 142 -6.69 -19.93 -1.93
N ALA A 143 -7.17 -18.69 -2.02
CA ALA A 143 -6.43 -17.51 -1.55
C ALA A 143 -6.06 -17.61 -0.06
N ARG A 144 -6.97 -18.13 0.78
CA ARG A 144 -6.78 -18.26 2.24
C ARG A 144 -5.61 -19.16 2.64
N VAL A 145 -5.34 -20.23 1.87
CA VAL A 145 -4.21 -21.14 2.11
C VAL A 145 -2.90 -20.39 1.86
N ASN A 146 -2.82 -19.70 0.74
CA ASN A 146 -1.66 -18.90 0.37
C ASN A 146 -1.44 -17.71 1.33
N LEU A 147 -2.51 -17.05 1.78
CA LEU A 147 -2.41 -15.97 2.75
C LEU A 147 -1.78 -16.45 4.07
N LEU A 148 -2.24 -17.60 4.57
CA LEU A 148 -1.73 -18.18 5.81
C LEU A 148 -0.27 -18.64 5.66
N MET A 149 0.14 -19.11 4.48
CA MET A 149 1.55 -19.36 4.17
C MET A 149 2.39 -18.11 4.19
N SER A 150 1.91 -17.08 3.49
CA SER A 150 2.62 -15.82 3.44
C SER A 150 2.88 -15.26 4.84
N TYR A 151 1.84 -15.19 5.68
CA TYR A 151 1.99 -14.69 7.04
C TYR A 151 2.88 -15.57 7.92
N SER A 152 2.83 -16.89 7.76
CA SER A 152 3.70 -17.81 8.52
C SER A 152 5.17 -17.61 8.15
N HIS A 153 5.51 -17.61 6.86
CA HIS A 153 6.87 -17.32 6.40
C HIS A 153 7.33 -15.92 6.82
N GLY A 154 6.46 -14.92 6.72
CA GLY A 154 6.79 -13.55 7.10
C GLY A 154 7.07 -13.38 8.60
N ARG A 155 6.45 -14.18 9.47
CA ARG A 155 6.73 -14.22 10.92
C ARG A 155 8.09 -14.86 11.24
N LEU A 156 8.61 -15.68 10.35
CA LEU A 156 9.94 -16.27 10.41
C LEU A 156 10.98 -15.48 9.62
N GLU A 157 10.62 -14.27 9.14
CA GLU A 157 11.47 -13.41 8.30
C GLU A 157 11.92 -14.06 6.98
N GLN A 158 11.19 -15.08 6.52
CA GLN A 158 11.41 -15.76 5.24
C GLN A 158 10.68 -14.99 4.13
N TYR A 159 11.23 -13.84 3.74
CA TYR A 159 10.55 -12.88 2.88
C TYR A 159 10.25 -13.41 1.47
N GLU A 160 11.15 -14.17 0.85
CA GLU A 160 10.98 -14.72 -0.50
C GLU A 160 9.78 -15.70 -0.57
N PRO A 161 9.70 -16.76 0.26
CA PRO A 161 8.50 -17.59 0.35
C PRO A 161 7.25 -16.80 0.75
N SER A 162 7.39 -15.86 1.69
CA SER A 162 6.27 -15.02 2.12
C SER A 162 5.67 -14.24 0.95
N TYR A 163 6.54 -13.67 0.11
CA TYR A 163 6.17 -12.90 -1.05
C TYR A 163 5.56 -13.75 -2.18
N PHE A 164 6.13 -14.93 -2.44
CA PHE A 164 5.54 -15.90 -3.37
C PHE A 164 4.09 -16.20 -3.00
N HIS A 165 3.84 -16.50 -1.73
CA HIS A 165 2.50 -16.87 -1.27
C HIS A 165 1.51 -15.69 -1.23
N ILE A 166 1.92 -14.46 -0.86
CA ILE A 166 0.98 -13.32 -0.88
C ILE A 166 0.54 -12.97 -2.31
N LYS A 167 1.43 -13.14 -3.30
CA LYS A 167 1.09 -12.96 -4.72
C LYS A 167 0.02 -13.97 -5.16
N GLN A 168 0.18 -15.23 -4.78
CA GLN A 168 -0.84 -16.27 -5.02
C GLN A 168 -2.18 -15.94 -4.35
N ALA A 169 -2.16 -15.42 -3.12
CA ALA A 169 -3.36 -15.04 -2.40
C ALA A 169 -4.11 -13.90 -3.09
N ASN A 170 -3.40 -12.83 -3.49
CA ASN A 170 -3.96 -11.69 -4.21
C ASN A 170 -4.56 -12.10 -5.57
N ASN A 171 -3.89 -13.00 -6.31
CA ASN A 171 -4.36 -13.49 -7.61
C ASN A 171 -5.63 -14.36 -7.52
N LYS A 172 -5.84 -15.02 -6.38
CA LYS A 172 -6.97 -15.93 -6.14
C LYS A 172 -8.15 -15.26 -5.43
N SER A 173 -8.07 -13.95 -5.18
CA SER A 173 -9.11 -13.20 -4.49
C SER A 173 -10.17 -12.70 -5.48
N ASP A 174 -11.46 -12.85 -5.14
CA ASP A 174 -12.57 -12.38 -5.99
C ASP A 174 -12.66 -10.85 -6.10
N LYS A 175 -12.09 -10.15 -5.11
CA LYS A 175 -12.01 -8.68 -5.07
C LYS A 175 -10.65 -8.21 -4.56
N PRO A 176 -10.19 -7.01 -4.93
CA PRO A 176 -8.97 -6.44 -4.36
C PRO A 176 -9.06 -6.36 -2.82
N GLN A 177 -8.06 -6.92 -2.14
CA GLN A 177 -7.95 -6.87 -0.68
C GLN A 177 -6.82 -5.90 -0.34
N LEU A 178 -7.17 -4.66 0.03
CA LEU A 178 -6.19 -3.59 0.27
C LEU A 178 -5.10 -4.02 1.25
N ASP A 179 -5.45 -4.65 2.36
CA ASP A 179 -4.49 -5.10 3.37
C ASP A 179 -3.51 -6.16 2.83
N TRP A 180 -3.93 -7.00 1.87
CA TRP A 180 -3.07 -8.03 1.28
C TRP A 180 -2.15 -7.43 0.21
N ILE A 181 -2.65 -6.42 -0.53
CA ILE A 181 -1.86 -5.66 -1.49
C ILE A 181 -0.82 -4.80 -0.76
N GLU A 182 -1.19 -4.16 0.35
CA GLU A 182 -0.26 -3.44 1.24
C GLU A 182 0.84 -4.36 1.78
N TYR A 183 0.47 -5.56 2.21
CA TYR A 183 1.44 -6.52 2.72
C TYR A 183 2.37 -7.03 1.61
N ALA A 184 1.82 -7.34 0.43
CA ALA A 184 2.61 -7.70 -0.74
C ALA A 184 3.58 -6.59 -1.13
N PHE A 185 3.14 -5.33 -1.15
CA PHE A 185 3.98 -4.17 -1.39
C PHE A 185 5.15 -4.11 -0.40
N SER A 186 4.87 -4.30 0.90
CA SER A 186 5.90 -4.26 1.93
C SER A 186 6.95 -5.38 1.79
N LEU A 187 6.53 -6.57 1.37
CA LEU A 187 7.41 -7.70 1.13
C LEU A 187 8.23 -7.49 -0.15
N ALA A 188 7.61 -6.99 -1.22
CA ALA A 188 8.29 -6.65 -2.46
C ALA A 188 9.39 -5.60 -2.23
N MET A 189 9.10 -4.56 -1.43
CA MET A 189 10.09 -3.56 -1.02
C MET A 189 11.24 -4.16 -0.20
N LYS A 190 10.94 -5.08 0.75
CA LYS A 190 11.97 -5.76 1.56
C LYS A 190 12.88 -6.69 0.74
N LEU A 191 12.35 -7.24 -0.34
CA LEU A 191 13.06 -8.11 -1.26
C LEU A 191 13.78 -7.34 -2.37
N GLU A 192 13.65 -6.01 -2.39
CA GLU A 192 14.11 -5.17 -3.50
C GLU A 192 13.53 -5.65 -4.85
N ASN A 193 12.34 -6.28 -4.84
CA ASN A 193 11.57 -6.58 -6.04
C ASN A 193 10.72 -5.36 -6.40
N LEU A 194 11.43 -4.38 -6.93
CA LEU A 194 10.91 -3.04 -7.13
C LEU A 194 9.82 -3.04 -8.20
N ASP A 195 9.95 -3.86 -9.25
CA ASP A 195 8.93 -4.00 -10.31
C ASP A 195 7.56 -4.39 -9.80
N ASP A 196 7.49 -5.47 -9.02
CA ASP A 196 6.23 -5.87 -8.43
C ASP A 196 5.74 -4.85 -7.39
N ALA A 197 6.65 -4.19 -6.67
CA ALA A 197 6.29 -3.14 -5.72
C ALA A 197 5.61 -1.94 -6.43
N GLU A 198 5.95 -1.63 -7.70
CA GLU A 198 5.24 -0.60 -8.47
C GLU A 198 3.84 -0.97 -8.88
N ASP A 199 3.65 -2.16 -9.41
CA ASP A 199 2.31 -2.64 -9.74
C ASP A 199 1.41 -2.57 -8.50
N LEU A 200 1.92 -3.06 -7.37
CA LEU A 200 1.19 -3.08 -6.10
C LEU A 200 0.94 -1.67 -5.56
N GLY A 201 1.93 -0.77 -5.62
CA GLY A 201 1.81 0.60 -5.14
C GLY A 201 0.82 1.43 -5.97
N THR A 202 0.93 1.38 -7.29
CA THR A 202 0.00 2.05 -8.22
C THR A 202 -1.42 1.54 -8.02
N ARG A 203 -1.57 0.22 -7.83
CA ARG A 203 -2.86 -0.40 -7.53
C ARG A 203 -3.46 0.10 -6.21
N LEU A 204 -2.66 0.34 -5.17
CA LEU A 204 -3.13 0.94 -3.91
C LEU A 204 -3.61 2.38 -4.12
N LEU A 205 -2.88 3.19 -4.89
CA LEU A 205 -3.29 4.56 -5.23
C LEU A 205 -4.59 4.62 -6.03
N PHE A 206 -4.75 3.70 -6.99
CA PHE A 206 -5.98 3.60 -7.78
C PHE A 206 -7.19 3.23 -6.90
N LEU A 207 -7.02 2.27 -5.98
CA LEU A 207 -8.10 1.79 -5.14
C LEU A 207 -8.50 2.78 -4.04
N GLU A 208 -7.54 3.54 -3.48
CA GLU A 208 -7.78 4.51 -2.41
C GLU A 208 -6.89 5.77 -2.58
N PRO A 209 -7.23 6.64 -3.54
CA PRO A 209 -6.40 7.80 -3.88
C PRO A 209 -6.34 8.85 -2.76
N ASN A 210 -7.30 8.86 -1.84
CA ASN A 210 -7.31 9.83 -0.73
C ASN A 210 -6.43 9.42 0.45
N LYS A 211 -5.84 8.22 0.42
CA LYS A 211 -5.05 7.68 1.54
C LYS A 211 -3.58 8.09 1.39
N LYS A 212 -3.18 9.19 2.05
CA LYS A 212 -1.81 9.76 2.04
C LYS A 212 -0.68 8.73 2.21
N LYS A 213 -0.92 7.67 3.00
CA LYS A 213 0.02 6.56 3.19
C LYS A 213 0.44 5.93 1.86
N TYR A 214 -0.46 5.77 0.89
CA TYR A 214 -0.20 5.10 -0.38
C TYR A 214 0.63 5.96 -1.32
N TRP A 215 0.41 7.28 -1.32
CA TRP A 215 1.28 8.23 -2.02
C TRP A 215 2.70 8.21 -1.47
N ASN A 216 2.86 8.17 -0.14
CA ASN A 216 4.17 8.04 0.49
C ASN A 216 4.85 6.70 0.15
N GLN A 217 4.08 5.61 0.11
CA GLN A 217 4.60 4.29 -0.27
C GLN A 217 5.04 4.24 -1.72
N VAL A 218 4.21 4.74 -2.65
CA VAL A 218 4.55 4.82 -4.07
C VAL A 218 5.71 5.77 -4.34
N SER A 219 5.82 6.88 -3.60
CA SER A 219 6.98 7.77 -3.68
C SER A 219 8.26 7.08 -3.19
N ALA A 220 8.20 6.32 -2.09
CA ALA A 220 9.35 5.57 -1.57
C ALA A 220 9.76 4.41 -2.49
N LEU A 221 8.77 3.78 -3.13
CA LEU A 221 8.96 2.82 -4.20
C LEU A 221 9.62 3.47 -5.41
N TYR A 222 9.12 4.57 -5.93
CA TYR A 222 9.67 5.19 -7.14
C TYR A 222 11.07 5.74 -6.92
N PHE A 223 11.37 6.14 -5.68
CA PHE A 223 12.73 6.37 -5.23
C PHE A 223 13.59 5.10 -5.32
N ALA A 224 13.04 3.95 -4.95
CA ALA A 224 13.76 2.68 -5.01
C ALA A 224 13.82 2.07 -6.42
N LYS A 225 12.81 2.31 -7.28
CA LYS A 225 12.55 1.62 -8.56
C LYS A 225 13.29 2.15 -9.75
N GLU A 226 13.52 3.45 -9.80
CA GLU A 226 14.04 4.07 -11.00
C GLU A 226 13.24 3.68 -12.31
N PHE A 227 11.89 3.94 -12.51
CA PHE A 227 11.09 4.07 -13.82
C PHE A 227 9.88 3.09 -14.18
N GLU A 228 8.91 3.26 -15.14
CA GLU A 228 8.13 4.44 -15.70
C GLU A 228 6.96 4.24 -16.74
N LEU A 229 6.75 3.12 -17.48
CA LEU A 229 6.26 3.20 -18.89
C LEU A 229 4.81 2.80 -19.39
N ASP A 230 4.15 1.70 -18.99
CA ASP A 230 2.95 1.18 -19.73
C ASP A 230 1.59 1.85 -19.43
N SER A 231 1.35 2.27 -18.19
CA SER A 231 0.09 2.93 -17.77
C SER A 231 -0.18 4.22 -18.56
N LEU A 232 0.89 4.87 -19.02
CA LEU A 232 0.79 6.05 -19.86
C LEU A 232 0.14 5.76 -21.20
N SER A 233 0.47 4.65 -21.88
CA SER A 233 0.04 4.42 -23.28
C SER A 233 -1.49 4.32 -23.42
N ALA A 234 -2.18 3.76 -22.43
CA ALA A 234 -3.65 3.69 -22.43
C ALA A 234 -4.31 5.04 -22.12
N LEU A 235 -3.72 5.81 -21.18
CA LEU A 235 -4.18 7.17 -20.88
C LEU A 235 -3.94 8.11 -22.08
N GLU A 236 -2.82 7.95 -22.79
CA GLU A 236 -2.53 8.66 -24.04
C GLU A 236 -3.56 8.37 -25.11
N LEU A 237 -3.89 7.10 -25.37
CA LEU A 237 -4.91 6.75 -26.38
C LEU A 237 -6.30 7.31 -26.01
N ALA A 238 -6.65 7.30 -24.72
CA ALA A 238 -7.91 7.87 -24.25
C ALA A 238 -7.95 9.41 -24.41
N TYR A 239 -6.81 10.06 -24.20
CA TYR A 239 -6.63 11.49 -24.43
C TYR A 239 -6.70 11.84 -25.92
N GLU A 240 -6.02 11.09 -26.79
CA GLU A 240 -6.02 11.28 -28.24
C GLU A 240 -7.39 11.08 -28.88
N ASN A 241 -8.25 10.24 -28.31
CA ASN A 241 -9.61 10.00 -28.78
C ASN A 241 -10.67 10.90 -28.12
N ASP A 242 -10.25 11.95 -27.40
CA ASP A 242 -11.14 12.88 -26.67
C ASP A 242 -12.13 12.19 -25.70
N THR A 243 -11.72 11.05 -25.15
CA THR A 243 -12.56 10.26 -24.23
C THR A 243 -12.33 10.63 -22.76
N LEU A 244 -11.22 11.30 -22.43
CA LEU A 244 -11.00 11.87 -21.09
C LEU A 244 -11.93 13.07 -20.87
N ASN A 245 -12.71 13.03 -19.79
CA ASN A 245 -13.73 14.04 -19.51
C ASN A 245 -13.74 14.52 -18.05
N LYS A 246 -12.75 14.15 -17.24
CA LYS A 246 -12.61 14.61 -15.85
C LYS A 246 -11.24 15.23 -15.62
N GLU A 247 -11.22 16.20 -14.71
CA GLU A 247 -10.00 16.81 -14.18
C GLU A 247 -8.96 15.75 -13.76
N SER A 248 -9.39 14.76 -12.97
CA SER A 248 -8.53 13.69 -12.45
C SER A 248 -7.79 12.91 -13.53
N ASP A 249 -8.40 12.73 -14.70
CA ASP A 249 -7.85 11.91 -15.76
C ASP A 249 -6.68 12.62 -16.45
N TYR A 250 -6.84 13.93 -16.69
CA TYR A 250 -5.79 14.76 -17.26
C TYR A 250 -4.63 14.96 -16.26
N LEU A 251 -4.94 15.19 -14.98
CA LEU A 251 -3.91 15.33 -13.94
C LEU A 251 -3.12 14.03 -13.74
N LEU A 252 -3.78 12.87 -13.85
CA LEU A 252 -3.10 11.57 -13.78
C LEU A 252 -2.16 11.37 -14.97
N LEU A 253 -2.63 11.60 -16.19
CA LEU A 253 -1.82 11.52 -17.41
C LEU A 253 -0.63 12.48 -17.36
N ALA A 254 -0.84 13.70 -16.85
CA ALA A 254 0.23 14.66 -16.65
C ALA A 254 1.31 14.17 -15.66
N LYS A 255 0.90 13.62 -14.51
CA LYS A 255 1.83 13.03 -13.53
C LYS A 255 2.62 11.87 -14.14
N TYR A 256 1.99 11.03 -14.97
CA TYR A 256 2.69 9.97 -15.71
C TYR A 256 3.69 10.51 -16.74
N TYR A 257 3.39 11.61 -17.41
CA TYR A 257 4.36 12.25 -18.29
C TYR A 257 5.56 12.83 -17.57
N LEU A 258 5.36 13.41 -16.38
CA LEU A 258 6.45 13.87 -15.53
C LEU A 258 7.29 12.73 -15.01
N TYR A 259 6.63 11.64 -14.64
CA TYR A 259 7.28 10.38 -14.35
C TYR A 259 8.16 10.08 -15.56
N GLN A 260 7.63 9.75 -16.74
CA GLN A 260 8.39 9.29 -17.94
C GLN A 260 9.42 10.24 -18.57
N LYS A 261 9.81 11.31 -17.88
CA LYS A 261 10.73 12.33 -18.37
C LYS A 261 10.25 12.88 -19.70
N SER A 262 8.93 12.93 -19.87
CA SER A 262 8.20 13.54 -20.96
C SER A 262 7.46 14.80 -20.49
N PRO A 263 8.13 15.73 -19.79
CA PRO A 263 7.47 16.84 -19.13
C PRO A 263 6.77 17.82 -20.08
N LEU A 264 7.22 17.92 -21.33
CA LEU A 264 6.49 18.67 -22.36
C LEU A 264 5.09 18.10 -22.59
N LYS A 265 4.93 16.78 -22.60
CA LYS A 265 3.62 16.16 -22.75
C LYS A 265 2.74 16.38 -21.50
N SER A 266 3.34 16.42 -20.30
CA SER A 266 2.63 16.82 -19.07
C SER A 266 2.06 18.23 -19.21
N VAL A 267 2.91 19.18 -19.61
CA VAL A 267 2.51 20.57 -19.88
C VAL A 267 1.36 20.63 -20.90
N MET A 268 1.46 19.86 -21.99
CA MET A 268 0.45 19.86 -23.05
C MET A 268 -0.91 19.39 -22.53
N VAL A 269 -0.95 18.27 -21.81
CA VAL A 269 -2.21 17.73 -21.28
C VAL A 269 -2.83 18.65 -20.25
N ILE A 270 -2.05 19.19 -19.31
CA ILE A 270 -2.61 20.10 -18.31
C ILE A 270 -3.20 21.35 -18.98
N ASN A 271 -2.48 21.95 -19.94
CA ASN A 271 -2.98 23.12 -20.66
C ASN A 271 -4.21 22.81 -21.52
N ASP A 272 -4.29 21.62 -22.13
CA ASP A 272 -5.49 21.20 -22.87
C ASP A 272 -6.68 21.05 -21.92
N GLY A 273 -6.49 20.43 -20.76
CA GLY A 273 -7.51 20.33 -19.72
C GLY A 273 -7.99 21.69 -19.22
N ILE A 274 -7.07 22.65 -19.00
CA ILE A 274 -7.43 24.03 -18.64
C ILE A 274 -8.23 24.70 -19.76
N LYS A 275 -7.78 24.58 -21.02
CA LYS A 275 -8.46 25.16 -22.19
C LYS A 275 -9.87 24.60 -22.38
N LYS A 276 -10.08 23.32 -22.07
CA LYS A 276 -11.38 22.64 -22.09
C LYS A 276 -12.26 22.96 -20.87
N ASN A 277 -11.78 23.79 -19.93
CA ASN A 277 -12.41 24.03 -18.62
C ASN A 277 -12.64 22.74 -17.80
N LEU A 278 -11.79 21.73 -18.00
CA LEU A 278 -11.82 20.47 -17.25
C LEU A 278 -10.88 20.52 -16.04
N ILE A 279 -9.75 21.21 -16.16
CA ILE A 279 -8.82 21.45 -15.05
C ILE A 279 -9.04 22.86 -14.54
N GLU A 280 -9.30 23.01 -13.25
CA GLU A 280 -9.37 24.31 -12.61
C GLU A 280 -7.96 24.88 -12.41
N GLU A 281 -7.75 26.18 -12.66
CA GLU A 281 -6.50 26.88 -12.31
C GLU A 281 -6.45 27.17 -10.79
N ASN A 282 -6.55 26.12 -9.97
CA ASN A 282 -6.35 26.18 -8.53
C ASN A 282 -4.86 26.02 -8.16
N GLU A 283 -4.55 26.22 -6.89
CA GLU A 283 -3.16 26.17 -6.40
C GLU A 283 -2.45 24.84 -6.72
N GLU A 284 -3.09 23.69 -6.45
CA GLU A 284 -2.48 22.36 -6.63
C GLU A 284 -2.17 22.10 -8.10
N ASN A 285 -3.11 22.43 -8.99
CA ASN A 285 -2.98 22.22 -10.43
C ASN A 285 -1.94 23.14 -11.06
N LEU A 286 -1.90 24.42 -10.65
CA LEU A 286 -0.87 25.34 -11.12
C LEU A 286 0.53 24.94 -10.62
N LYS A 287 0.65 24.39 -9.40
CA LYS A 287 1.92 23.84 -8.90
C LYS A 287 2.38 22.63 -9.72
N LEU A 288 1.46 21.74 -10.12
CA LEU A 288 1.78 20.62 -11.01
C LEU A 288 2.21 21.12 -12.39
N LEU A 289 1.49 22.09 -12.97
CA LEU A 289 1.81 22.67 -14.28
C LEU A 289 3.16 23.39 -14.26
N SER A 290 3.44 24.21 -13.24
CA SER A 290 4.72 24.90 -13.13
C SER A 290 5.88 23.92 -12.99
N SER A 291 5.70 22.88 -12.17
CA SER A 291 6.70 21.81 -12.03
C SER A 291 6.92 21.10 -13.35
N SER A 292 5.86 20.89 -14.14
CA SER A 292 5.97 20.31 -15.48
C SER A 292 6.84 21.14 -16.42
N TYR A 293 6.63 22.46 -16.45
CA TYR A 293 7.48 23.37 -17.24
C TYR A 293 8.94 23.38 -16.79
N PHE A 294 9.21 23.34 -15.48
CA PHE A 294 10.58 23.27 -14.98
C PHE A 294 11.27 21.96 -15.38
N TYR A 295 10.58 20.83 -15.27
CA TYR A 295 11.12 19.55 -15.73
C TYR A 295 11.38 19.55 -17.24
N SER A 296 10.59 20.28 -18.03
CA SER A 296 10.83 20.45 -19.48
C SER A 296 11.90 21.48 -19.83
N ARG A 297 12.58 22.06 -18.82
CA ARG A 297 13.58 23.14 -18.98
C ARG A 297 13.02 24.42 -19.60
N ASP A 298 11.71 24.61 -19.51
CA ASP A 298 11.03 25.84 -19.92
C ASP A 298 10.82 26.72 -18.68
N LEU A 299 11.93 27.30 -18.22
CA LEU A 299 11.96 28.11 -17.01
C LEU A 299 11.05 29.33 -17.12
N ASP A 300 10.97 29.94 -18.32
CA ASP A 300 10.14 31.12 -18.56
C ASP A 300 8.67 30.85 -18.34
N ASN A 301 8.13 29.78 -18.90
CA ASN A 301 6.73 29.45 -18.71
C ASN A 301 6.46 28.87 -17.31
N GLY A 302 7.39 28.09 -16.74
CA GLY A 302 7.28 27.64 -15.35
C GLY A 302 7.16 28.79 -14.36
N ILE A 303 7.97 29.84 -14.53
CA ILE A 303 7.90 31.08 -13.76
C ILE A 303 6.56 31.80 -14.00
N LYS A 304 6.08 31.92 -15.24
CA LYS A 304 4.76 32.53 -15.51
C LYS A 304 3.62 31.81 -14.78
N ILE A 305 3.66 30.48 -14.74
CA ILE A 305 2.65 29.69 -14.02
C ILE A 305 2.78 29.85 -12.51
N LEU A 306 4.00 29.85 -11.96
CA LEU A 306 4.19 30.16 -10.54
C LEU A 306 3.71 31.56 -10.17
N VAL A 307 3.89 32.58 -11.03
CA VAL A 307 3.33 33.93 -10.83
C VAL A 307 1.81 33.90 -10.79
N LYS A 308 1.15 33.06 -11.61
CA LYS A 308 -0.30 32.86 -11.51
C LYS A 308 -0.67 32.20 -10.18
N ALA A 309 0.04 31.14 -9.81
CA ALA A 309 -0.20 30.41 -8.57
C ALA A 309 -0.02 31.31 -7.34
N GLU A 310 0.98 32.18 -7.33
CA GLU A 310 1.27 33.11 -6.23
C GLU A 310 0.14 34.12 -5.99
N LYS A 311 -0.59 34.51 -7.05
CA LYS A 311 -1.72 35.43 -6.98
C LYS A 311 -2.96 34.85 -6.32
N ILE A 312 -3.10 33.52 -6.33
CA ILE A 312 -4.29 32.82 -5.83
C ILE A 312 -4.02 31.96 -4.59
N SER A 313 -2.76 31.75 -4.26
CA SER A 313 -2.31 30.97 -3.11
C SER A 313 -1.81 31.87 -2.01
N ASP A 314 -2.05 31.51 -0.75
CA ASP A 314 -1.41 32.14 0.41
C ASP A 314 -0.22 31.33 0.95
N ASP A 315 0.22 30.30 0.22
CA ASP A 315 1.33 29.44 0.62
C ASP A 315 2.68 30.21 0.56
N PRO A 316 3.35 30.45 1.71
CA PRO A 316 4.66 31.08 1.74
C PRO A 316 5.72 30.31 0.94
N GLU A 317 5.65 28.98 0.90
CA GLU A 317 6.62 28.12 0.20
C GLU A 317 6.55 28.31 -1.32
N LEU A 318 5.34 28.51 -1.86
CA LEU A 318 5.14 28.79 -3.28
C LEU A 318 5.86 30.09 -3.68
N SER A 319 5.70 31.16 -2.90
CA SER A 319 6.37 32.44 -3.13
C SER A 319 7.89 32.34 -3.03
N PHE A 320 8.40 31.60 -2.04
CA PHE A 320 9.83 31.36 -1.90
C PHE A 320 10.39 30.63 -3.12
N ARG A 321 9.72 29.54 -3.54
CA ARG A 321 10.10 28.75 -4.72
C ARG A 321 10.11 29.58 -6.01
N LEU A 322 9.11 30.45 -6.20
CA LEU A 322 9.10 31.40 -7.33
C LEU A 322 10.30 32.35 -7.28
N GLY A 323 10.60 32.91 -6.11
CA GLY A 323 11.76 33.78 -5.91
C GLY A 323 13.07 33.10 -6.29
N THR A 324 13.26 31.85 -5.88
CA THR A 324 14.45 31.05 -6.22
C THR A 324 14.58 30.80 -7.72
N TYR A 325 13.53 30.33 -8.39
CA TYR A 325 13.62 30.10 -9.85
C TYR A 325 13.81 31.39 -10.64
N ALA A 326 13.22 32.50 -10.18
CA ALA A 326 13.44 33.81 -10.78
C ALA A 326 14.90 34.26 -10.64
N PHE A 327 15.50 34.07 -9.46
CA PHE A 327 16.93 34.36 -9.23
C PHE A 327 17.83 33.52 -10.13
N ASP A 328 17.60 32.20 -10.19
CA ASP A 328 18.38 31.28 -11.03
C ASP A 328 18.23 31.58 -12.53
N SER A 329 17.17 32.29 -12.92
CA SER A 329 16.91 32.75 -14.29
C SER A 329 17.31 34.21 -14.53
N GLU A 330 18.08 34.80 -13.61
CA GLU A 330 18.57 36.19 -13.66
C GLU A 330 17.45 37.25 -13.68
N LYS A 331 16.23 36.87 -13.28
CA LYS A 331 15.07 37.77 -13.13
C LYS A 331 15.07 38.36 -11.72
N TYR A 332 16.12 39.09 -11.41
CA TYR A 332 16.43 39.55 -10.04
C TYR A 332 15.31 40.39 -9.43
N GLU A 333 14.63 41.26 -10.20
CA GLU A 333 13.51 42.05 -9.68
C GLU A 333 12.32 41.18 -9.28
N LEU A 334 12.01 40.16 -10.08
CA LEU A 334 10.96 39.20 -9.77
C LEU A 334 11.33 38.39 -8.53
N ALA A 335 12.57 37.92 -8.46
CA ALA A 335 13.09 37.19 -7.30
C ALA A 335 12.89 37.97 -6.01
N ILE A 336 13.35 39.22 -5.99
CA ILE A 336 13.20 40.14 -4.84
C ILE A 336 11.72 40.33 -4.49
N SER A 337 10.85 40.52 -5.48
CA SER A 337 9.41 40.73 -5.22
C SER A 337 8.75 39.51 -4.59
N SER A 338 9.01 38.31 -5.09
CA SER A 338 8.43 37.06 -4.58
C SER A 338 9.01 36.67 -3.22
N PHE A 339 10.29 36.92 -2.97
CA PHE A 339 10.86 36.75 -1.63
C PHE A 339 10.24 37.67 -0.58
N ASN A 340 9.91 38.92 -0.95
CA ASN A 340 9.18 39.81 -0.04
C ASN A 340 7.77 39.29 0.26
N ILE A 341 7.09 38.70 -0.73
CA ILE A 341 5.78 38.06 -0.53
C ILE A 341 5.93 36.83 0.39
N ALA A 342 6.93 35.97 0.15
CA ALA A 342 7.22 34.81 0.98
C ALA A 342 7.43 35.20 2.45
N LYS A 343 8.26 36.23 2.70
CA LYS A 343 8.45 36.81 4.03
C LYS A 343 7.16 37.31 4.65
N LYS A 344 6.35 38.06 3.90
CA LYS A 344 5.07 38.59 4.38
C LYS A 344 4.09 37.47 4.74
N ARG A 345 4.14 36.35 4.02
CA ARG A 345 3.34 35.13 4.28
C ARG A 345 3.93 34.25 5.39
N GLY A 346 5.08 34.62 5.96
CA GLY A 346 5.67 33.93 7.10
C GLY A 346 6.60 32.77 6.73
N TRP A 347 7.15 32.76 5.52
CA TRP A 347 8.18 31.78 5.15
C TRP A 347 9.40 31.90 6.07
N ASN A 348 9.82 30.79 6.70
CA ASN A 348 10.99 30.75 7.58
C ASN A 348 11.62 29.35 7.69
N ASP A 349 11.47 28.50 6.68
CA ASP A 349 11.98 27.11 6.71
C ASP A 349 13.52 27.08 6.78
N ILE A 350 14.19 28.05 6.14
CA ILE A 350 15.64 28.26 6.24
C ILE A 350 15.92 29.74 6.55
N PRO A 351 16.06 30.10 7.84
CA PRO A 351 16.33 31.48 8.25
C PRO A 351 17.56 32.07 7.56
N GLY A 352 17.49 33.34 7.11
CA GLY A 352 18.59 34.04 6.43
C GLY A 352 18.70 33.77 4.92
N ARG A 353 18.06 32.71 4.40
CA ARG A 353 18.16 32.33 2.99
C ARG A 353 17.59 33.38 2.05
N ILE A 354 16.46 33.99 2.42
CA ILE A 354 15.85 35.06 1.63
C ILE A 354 16.77 36.28 1.59
N GLU A 355 17.32 36.69 2.74
CA GLU A 355 18.24 37.82 2.87
C GLU A 355 19.47 37.61 2.00
N LEU A 356 20.08 36.42 2.07
CA LEU A 356 21.26 36.09 1.28
C LEU A 356 20.99 36.24 -0.23
N ILE A 357 19.96 35.57 -0.75
CA ILE A 357 19.67 35.57 -2.19
C ILE A 357 19.21 36.96 -2.65
N THR A 358 18.42 37.67 -1.83
CA THR A 358 18.01 39.05 -2.11
C THR A 358 19.23 39.97 -2.19
N GLY A 359 20.22 39.79 -1.31
CA GLY A 359 21.47 40.54 -1.34
C GLY A 359 22.29 40.31 -2.61
N ILE A 360 22.43 39.05 -3.03
CA ILE A 360 23.10 38.70 -4.30
C ILE A 360 22.31 39.26 -5.49
N SER A 361 20.98 39.15 -5.48
CA SER A 361 20.11 39.72 -6.53
C SER A 361 20.30 41.23 -6.69
N TYR A 362 20.43 41.96 -5.58
CA TYR A 362 20.70 43.39 -5.63
C TYR A 362 22.10 43.71 -6.15
N PHE A 363 23.09 42.86 -5.85
CA PHE A 363 24.45 43.04 -6.37
C PHE A 363 24.48 42.90 -7.89
N GLU A 364 23.83 41.88 -8.44
CA GLU A 364 23.70 41.65 -9.89
C GLU A 364 22.91 42.76 -10.61
N LEU A 365 22.05 43.48 -9.88
CA LEU A 365 21.35 44.68 -10.35
C LEU A 365 22.14 45.98 -10.12
N ASP A 366 23.44 45.90 -9.86
CA ASP A 366 24.34 47.02 -9.56
C ASP A 366 23.91 47.88 -8.34
N ASN A 367 23.07 47.34 -7.47
CA ASN A 367 22.59 48.00 -6.26
C ASN A 367 23.40 47.57 -5.03
N VAL A 368 24.66 48.00 -5.01
CA VAL A 368 25.65 47.61 -3.98
C VAL A 368 25.18 47.93 -2.56
N GLU A 369 24.51 49.07 -2.34
CA GLU A 369 24.02 49.46 -1.02
C GLU A 369 22.98 48.47 -0.48
N LYS A 370 21.98 48.11 -1.29
CA LYS A 370 20.97 47.13 -0.89
C LYS A 370 21.54 45.73 -0.80
N ALA A 371 22.51 45.39 -1.64
CA ALA A 371 23.23 44.12 -1.57
C ALA A 371 23.92 43.97 -0.21
N ARG A 372 24.76 44.95 0.16
CA ARG A 372 25.46 44.97 1.45
C ARG A 372 24.50 44.87 2.63
N SER A 373 23.42 45.66 2.61
CA SER A 373 22.42 45.63 3.69
C SER A 373 21.78 44.25 3.87
N ASN A 374 21.38 43.59 2.79
CA ASN A 374 20.76 42.25 2.86
C ASN A 374 21.77 41.17 3.25
N LEU A 375 23.00 41.23 2.72
CA LEU A 375 24.06 40.28 3.08
C LEU A 375 24.44 40.41 4.56
N LEU A 376 24.50 41.62 5.12
CA LEU A 376 24.71 41.84 6.57
C LEU A 376 23.57 41.26 7.42
N LEU A 377 22.33 41.27 6.93
CA LEU A 377 21.25 40.57 7.62
C LEU A 377 21.47 39.05 7.59
N ALA A 378 21.88 38.52 6.44
CA ALA A 378 22.18 37.10 6.24
C ALA A 378 23.36 36.60 7.10
N THR A 379 24.29 37.45 7.53
CA THR A 379 25.37 37.06 8.45
C THR A 379 24.90 36.71 9.86
N ASN A 380 23.67 37.05 10.22
CA ASN A 380 23.11 36.75 11.55
C ASN A 380 22.54 35.32 11.66
N PHE A 381 22.58 34.53 10.57
CA PHE A 381 22.04 33.17 10.54
C PHE A 381 23.14 32.17 10.19
N ASP A 382 23.23 31.10 10.97
CA ASP A 382 24.32 30.11 10.87
C ASP A 382 24.45 29.51 9.45
N ASP A 383 23.32 29.18 8.81
CA ASP A 383 23.29 28.54 7.48
C ASP A 383 23.73 29.45 6.33
N THR A 384 23.65 30.78 6.50
CA THR A 384 23.97 31.75 5.44
C THR A 384 25.20 32.59 5.71
N LYS A 385 25.74 32.53 6.93
CA LYS A 385 26.80 33.41 7.40
C LYS A 385 28.04 33.37 6.53
N ASP A 386 28.63 32.19 6.35
CA ASP A 386 29.91 32.06 5.63
C ASP A 386 29.79 32.53 4.17
N THR A 387 28.65 32.22 3.52
CA THR A 387 28.40 32.66 2.13
C THR A 387 28.22 34.17 2.06
N ALA A 388 27.47 34.75 3.00
CA ALA A 388 27.25 36.18 3.08
C ALA A 388 28.54 36.97 3.35
N GLU A 389 29.40 36.48 4.25
CA GLU A 389 30.71 37.06 4.54
C GLU A 389 31.64 37.01 3.31
N GLY A 390 31.62 35.91 2.55
CA GLY A 390 32.33 35.78 1.28
C GLY A 390 31.91 36.84 0.25
N TRP A 391 30.60 37.01 0.06
CA TRP A 391 30.07 38.04 -0.84
C TRP A 391 30.38 39.47 -0.36
N LEU A 392 30.27 39.74 0.94
CA LEU A 392 30.65 41.03 1.51
C LEU A 392 32.15 41.32 1.30
N SER A 393 33.01 40.31 1.45
CA SER A 393 34.44 40.43 1.16
C SER A 393 34.69 40.77 -0.31
N TYR A 394 34.03 40.06 -1.23
CA TYR A 394 34.13 40.30 -2.66
C TYR A 394 33.66 41.71 -3.04
N ILE A 395 32.51 42.15 -2.52
CA ILE A 395 31.95 43.48 -2.74
C ILE A 395 32.87 44.61 -2.21
N ASN A 396 33.69 44.33 -1.19
CA ASN A 396 34.65 45.30 -0.65
C ASN A 396 35.95 45.40 -1.45
N GLN A 397 36.17 44.51 -2.43
CA GLN A 397 37.35 44.54 -3.31
C GLN A 397 37.16 45.45 -4.53
N PHE A 398 35.93 45.87 -4.79
CA PHE A 398 35.55 46.92 -5.74
C PHE A 398 35.16 48.18 -4.96
#